data_AF-A0A517W1V6-F1
#
_entry.id   AF-A0A517W1V6-F1
#
_cell.length_a   1.000
_cell.length_b   1.000
_cell.length_c   1.000
_cell.angle_alpha   90.00
_cell.angle_beta   90.00
_cell.angle_gamma   90.00
#
_symmetry.space_group_name_H-M   'P 1'
#
loop_
_entity.id
_entity.type
_entity.pdbx_description
1 polymer ?
#
loop_
_entity_poly.entity_id
_entity_poly.type
_entity_poly.pdbx_seq_one_letter_code
_entity_poly.pdbx_strand_id
1 'polypeptide(L)'
;MKTLLQLVIMALFYCSDAIAQDANFSLHFAGVVARKLTPDTAIRMWSPYYYDGRPSIVKEYTVGDFPQKLDSTTFGKRIWIVEFRSDQGILFSIELSPDLFDEPRKINVKLDAPKPLIRPIFGGPGHIRYTGNITQRMQYRDFPRINKKSKKLVLSSNPTLAILDARTGEIIKSSEMYSGCLGFCWWAKFLDVDPPDKTNLEFVVTYDSGGLFETMVTKCEFTFHKSLHES
;
A
#
# COMPACT_ATOMS: atom_id res chain seq x y z
N MET A 1 12.22 -56.34 30.02
CA MET A 1 12.45 -55.04 30.70
C MET A 1 13.38 -54.06 29.95
N LYS A 2 14.16 -54.48 28.94
CA LYS A 2 15.04 -53.57 28.16
C LYS A 2 14.35 -52.80 27.02
N THR A 3 13.17 -53.25 26.59
CA THR A 3 12.43 -52.69 25.44
C THR A 3 11.58 -51.47 25.78
N LEU A 4 11.11 -51.35 27.03
CA LEU A 4 10.28 -50.21 27.45
C LEU A 4 11.10 -48.92 27.62
N LEU A 5 12.37 -49.04 28.06
CA LEU A 5 13.25 -47.90 28.29
C LEU A 5 13.74 -47.26 26.98
N GLN A 6 13.95 -48.06 25.91
CA GLN A 6 14.37 -47.55 24.60
C GLN A 6 13.24 -46.80 23.86
N LEU A 7 11.98 -47.20 24.07
CA LEU A 7 10.82 -46.51 23.51
C LEU A 7 10.56 -45.14 24.16
N VAL A 8 10.81 -45.01 25.46
CA VAL A 8 10.69 -43.72 26.18
C VAL A 8 11.77 -42.74 25.75
N ILE A 9 13.00 -43.20 25.50
CA ILE A 9 14.10 -42.33 25.05
C ILE A 9 13.87 -41.85 23.60
N MET A 10 13.38 -42.70 22.68
CA MET A 10 13.03 -42.23 21.33
C MET A 10 11.83 -41.28 21.30
N ALA A 11 10.84 -41.44 22.19
CA ALA A 11 9.73 -40.50 22.31
C ALA A 11 10.16 -39.11 22.85
N LEU A 12 11.20 -39.05 23.69
CA LEU A 12 11.74 -37.78 24.19
C LEU A 12 12.53 -37.00 23.12
N PHE A 13 13.13 -37.68 22.14
CA PHE A 13 13.77 -37.03 20.97
C PHE A 13 12.76 -36.60 19.91
N TYR A 14 11.62 -37.28 19.75
CA TYR A 14 10.54 -36.81 18.85
C TYR A 14 9.68 -35.69 19.43
N CYS A 15 9.75 -35.44 20.74
CA CYS A 15 9.08 -34.31 21.39
C CYS A 15 9.96 -33.05 21.52
N SER A 16 11.23 -33.08 21.10
CA SER A 16 12.13 -31.91 21.19
C SER A 16 12.15 -31.03 19.93
N ASP A 17 11.64 -31.52 18.80
CA ASP A 17 11.39 -30.69 17.61
C ASP A 17 10.05 -29.94 17.68
N ALA A 18 9.28 -30.15 18.75
CA ALA A 18 8.16 -29.29 19.09
C ALA A 18 8.67 -28.06 19.87
N ILE A 19 8.59 -26.90 19.21
CA ILE A 19 8.58 -25.54 19.80
C ILE A 19 9.97 -24.91 20.04
N ALA A 20 10.78 -24.83 18.99
CA ALA A 20 11.31 -23.51 18.65
C ALA A 20 10.54 -23.06 17.40
N GLN A 21 9.32 -22.55 17.58
CA GLN A 21 8.69 -21.76 16.53
C GLN A 21 9.72 -20.68 16.18
N ASP A 22 10.29 -20.76 14.97
CA ASP A 22 11.23 -19.76 14.46
C ASP A 22 10.52 -18.42 14.65
N ALA A 23 10.95 -17.62 15.63
CA ALA A 23 10.24 -16.44 16.11
C ALA A 23 10.35 -15.27 15.12
N ASN A 24 10.50 -15.60 13.84
CA ASN A 24 10.82 -14.71 12.76
C ASN A 24 9.75 -14.78 11.69
N PHE A 25 9.37 -13.63 11.16
CA PHE A 25 8.73 -13.57 9.86
C PHE A 25 9.76 -13.81 8.76
N SER A 26 9.33 -14.35 7.63
CA SER A 26 10.14 -14.41 6.41
C SER A 26 9.48 -13.56 5.34
N LEU A 27 10.09 -12.43 5.01
CA LEU A 27 9.53 -11.45 4.08
C LEU A 27 10.05 -11.71 2.67
N HIS A 28 9.14 -11.74 1.70
CA HIS A 28 9.43 -11.91 0.27
C HIS A 28 8.66 -10.87 -0.54
N PHE A 29 9.23 -10.40 -1.65
CA PHE A 29 8.52 -9.62 -2.65
C PHE A 29 8.15 -10.48 -3.85
N ALA A 30 6.92 -10.33 -4.33
CA ALA A 30 6.41 -11.01 -5.51
C ALA A 30 5.55 -10.06 -6.34
N GLY A 31 5.36 -10.37 -7.62
CA GLY A 31 4.48 -9.63 -8.51
C GLY A 31 5.19 -8.95 -9.67
N VAL A 32 4.42 -8.25 -10.50
CA VAL A 32 4.93 -7.62 -11.74
C VAL A 32 6.01 -6.59 -11.44
N VAL A 33 5.83 -5.76 -10.41
CA VAL A 33 6.78 -4.70 -10.05
C VAL A 33 8.05 -5.27 -9.43
N ALA A 34 7.93 -6.36 -8.65
CA ALA A 34 9.09 -7.02 -8.06
C ALA A 34 10.12 -7.44 -9.12
N ARG A 35 9.67 -7.85 -10.31
CA ARG A 35 10.54 -8.22 -11.44
C ARG A 35 11.23 -7.04 -12.12
N LYS A 36 10.89 -5.81 -11.74
CA LYS A 36 11.51 -4.56 -12.25
C LYS A 36 12.48 -3.94 -11.26
N LEU A 37 12.53 -4.46 -10.04
CA LEU A 37 13.49 -4.06 -9.04
C LEU A 37 14.87 -4.61 -9.39
N THR A 38 15.90 -3.81 -9.16
CA THR A 38 17.30 -4.23 -9.27
C THR A 38 17.82 -4.61 -7.88
N PRO A 39 18.84 -5.49 -7.76
CA PRO A 39 19.36 -5.91 -6.45
C PRO A 39 19.81 -4.76 -5.54
N ASP A 40 20.28 -3.65 -6.12
CA ASP A 40 20.72 -2.42 -5.46
C ASP A 40 19.59 -1.44 -5.11
N THR A 41 18.34 -1.72 -5.50
CA THR A 41 17.21 -0.87 -5.09
C THR A 41 17.11 -0.87 -3.56
N ALA A 42 17.23 0.31 -2.96
CA ALA A 42 17.19 0.47 -1.52
C ALA A 42 15.75 0.29 -1.00
N ILE A 43 15.61 -0.42 0.12
CA ILE A 43 14.35 -0.69 0.78
C ILE A 43 14.43 -0.11 2.19
N ARG A 44 13.53 0.83 2.48
CA ARG A 44 13.38 1.40 3.82
C ARG A 44 12.06 0.95 4.41
N MET A 45 12.12 0.12 5.45
CA MET A 45 10.97 -0.31 6.22
C MET A 45 10.86 0.52 7.49
N TRP A 46 9.71 1.15 7.72
CA TRP A 46 9.50 1.92 8.95
C TRP A 46 8.08 1.80 9.50
N SER A 47 7.97 1.89 10.82
CA SER A 47 6.70 1.89 11.57
C SER A 47 6.53 3.27 12.22
N PRO A 48 5.43 4.01 11.97
CA PRO A 48 5.19 5.31 12.60
C PRO A 48 5.04 5.20 14.12
N TYR A 49 5.45 6.25 14.85
CA TYR A 49 5.37 6.35 16.32
C TYR A 49 3.93 6.27 16.87
N TYR A 50 2.93 6.66 16.07
CA TYR A 50 1.55 6.83 16.54
C TYR A 50 0.70 5.55 16.49
N TYR A 51 1.27 4.42 16.08
CA TYR A 51 0.57 3.15 16.22
C TYR A 51 0.87 2.60 17.62
N ASP A 52 -0.16 2.40 18.43
CA ASP A 52 -0.15 1.78 19.77
C ASP A 52 0.84 2.31 20.83
N GLY A 53 1.37 3.52 20.64
CA GLY A 53 2.27 4.19 21.59
C GLY A 53 3.70 3.65 21.61
N ARG A 54 4.05 2.80 20.64
CA ARG A 54 5.41 2.25 20.52
C ARG A 54 6.35 3.22 19.79
N PRO A 55 7.67 3.16 20.06
CA PRO A 55 8.65 3.95 19.35
C PRO A 55 8.62 3.64 17.84
N SER A 56 8.93 4.67 17.05
CA SER A 56 9.18 4.53 15.63
C SER A 56 10.38 3.62 15.40
N ILE A 57 10.27 2.72 14.44
CA ILE A 57 11.36 1.81 14.05
C ILE A 57 11.65 2.04 12.59
N VAL A 58 12.93 2.10 12.23
CA VAL A 58 13.41 2.17 10.85
C VAL A 58 14.43 1.06 10.63
N LYS A 59 14.30 0.35 9.53
CA LYS A 59 15.25 -0.66 9.05
C LYS A 59 15.49 -0.46 7.56
N GLU A 60 16.73 -0.62 7.15
CA GLU A 60 17.16 -0.41 5.77
C GLU A 60 17.79 -1.69 5.23
N TYR A 61 17.48 -1.98 3.97
CA TYR A 61 17.90 -3.15 3.23
C TYR A 61 18.09 -2.75 1.76
N THR A 62 18.48 -3.71 0.96
CA THR A 62 18.43 -3.71 -0.49
C THR A 62 17.55 -4.86 -0.96
N VAL A 63 17.08 -4.82 -2.21
CA VAL A 63 16.33 -5.94 -2.79
C VAL A 63 17.16 -7.23 -2.79
N GLY A 64 18.48 -7.14 -2.93
CA GLY A 64 19.40 -8.27 -2.87
C GLY A 64 19.43 -9.00 -1.52
N ASP A 65 19.00 -8.36 -0.44
CA ASP A 65 18.94 -8.97 0.90
C ASP A 65 17.73 -9.91 1.07
N PHE A 66 16.78 -9.91 0.14
CA PHE A 66 15.54 -10.68 0.27
C PHE A 66 15.67 -12.09 -0.34
N PRO A 67 15.12 -13.12 0.34
CA PRO A 67 14.17 -13.02 1.45
C PRO A 67 14.80 -12.74 2.82
N GLN A 68 14.17 -11.82 3.56
CA GLN A 68 14.69 -11.37 4.86
C GLN A 68 13.97 -12.06 6.01
N LYS A 69 14.74 -12.57 6.99
CA LYS A 69 14.20 -12.96 8.30
C LYS A 69 14.03 -11.73 9.19
N LEU A 70 12.85 -11.55 9.74
CA LEU A 70 12.47 -10.40 10.56
C LEU A 70 12.04 -10.86 11.95
N ASP A 71 12.72 -10.37 12.98
CA ASP A 71 12.42 -10.72 14.37
C ASP A 71 11.01 -10.28 14.78
N SER A 72 10.25 -11.21 15.36
CA SER A 72 8.84 -10.95 15.72
C SER A 72 8.67 -9.97 16.87
N THR A 73 9.65 -9.82 17.76
CA THR A 73 9.56 -8.85 18.86
C THR A 73 9.64 -7.41 18.33
N THR A 74 10.44 -7.21 17.29
CA THR A 74 10.61 -5.91 16.61
C THR A 74 9.46 -5.63 15.65
N PHE A 75 9.11 -6.61 14.81
CA PHE A 75 8.18 -6.43 13.69
C PHE A 75 6.71 -6.70 14.00
N GLY A 76 6.42 -7.41 15.10
CA GLY A 76 5.08 -7.90 15.42
C GLY A 76 4.07 -6.80 15.73
N LYS A 77 2.84 -6.97 15.22
CA LYS A 77 1.65 -6.17 15.51
C LYS A 77 1.81 -4.67 15.22
N ARG A 78 2.54 -4.32 14.16
CA ARG A 78 2.78 -2.92 13.73
C ARG A 78 2.36 -2.70 12.29
N ILE A 79 1.93 -1.48 11.98
CA ILE A 79 1.84 -1.02 10.59
C ILE A 79 3.27 -0.85 10.08
N TRP A 80 3.56 -1.41 8.91
CA TRP A 80 4.85 -1.23 8.26
C TRP A 80 4.70 -0.51 6.93
N ILE A 81 5.42 0.58 6.77
CA ILE A 81 5.59 1.28 5.51
C ILE A 81 6.90 0.81 4.90
N VAL A 82 6.84 0.36 3.66
CA VAL A 82 8.00 -0.12 2.90
C VAL A 82 8.17 0.78 1.69
N GLU A 83 9.24 1.58 1.70
CA GLU A 83 9.63 2.46 0.60
C GLU A 83 10.69 1.77 -0.25
N PHE A 84 10.51 1.82 -1.57
CA PHE A 84 11.49 1.37 -2.56
C PHE A 84 12.12 2.60 -3.19
N ARG A 85 13.45 2.71 -3.11
CA ARG A 85 14.18 3.95 -3.37
C ARG A 85 15.31 3.72 -4.36
N SER A 86 15.52 4.73 -5.19
CA SER A 86 16.71 4.91 -6.02
C SER A 86 17.53 6.08 -5.48
N ASP A 87 18.69 6.33 -6.08
CA ASP A 87 19.48 7.54 -5.89
C ASP A 87 18.68 8.83 -6.17
N GLN A 88 17.67 8.75 -7.04
CA GLN A 88 16.80 9.89 -7.40
C GLN A 88 15.66 10.13 -6.41
N GLY A 89 15.35 9.18 -5.52
CA GLY A 89 14.23 9.28 -4.57
C GLY A 89 13.32 8.05 -4.52
N ILE A 90 12.09 8.24 -4.04
CA ILE A 90 11.10 7.17 -3.85
C ILE A 90 10.53 6.74 -5.21
N LEU A 91 10.77 5.48 -5.57
CA LEU A 91 10.18 4.84 -6.75
C LEU A 91 8.71 4.53 -6.51
N PHE A 92 8.40 3.96 -5.34
CA PHE A 92 7.05 3.71 -4.84
C PHE A 92 7.11 3.30 -3.36
N SER A 93 5.96 3.24 -2.71
CA SER A 93 5.86 2.76 -1.35
C SER A 93 4.54 2.02 -1.09
N ILE A 94 4.59 1.08 -0.16
CA ILE A 94 3.47 0.21 0.22
C ILE A 94 3.32 0.23 1.74
N GLU A 95 2.09 0.16 2.21
CA GLU A 95 1.76 -0.12 3.60
C GLU A 95 1.32 -1.57 3.75
N LEU A 96 1.81 -2.18 4.83
CA LEU A 96 1.49 -3.52 5.27
C LEU A 96 0.73 -3.44 6.59
N SER A 97 -0.44 -4.07 6.61
CA SER A 97 -1.31 -4.13 7.80
C SER A 97 -0.60 -4.87 8.97
N PRO A 98 -0.86 -4.46 10.23
CA PRO A 98 -0.39 -5.17 11.43
C PRO A 98 -0.79 -6.64 11.45
N ASP A 99 -1.93 -6.98 10.85
CA ASP A 99 -2.44 -8.35 10.75
C ASP A 99 -1.54 -9.25 9.90
N LEU A 100 -0.62 -8.70 9.11
CA LEU A 100 0.39 -9.50 8.42
C LEU A 100 1.47 -9.99 9.39
N PHE A 101 1.66 -9.28 10.50
CA PHE A 101 2.71 -9.47 11.49
C PHE A 101 2.13 -9.86 12.87
N ASP A 102 1.00 -10.53 12.91
CA ASP A 102 0.36 -11.04 14.15
C ASP A 102 1.08 -12.27 14.71
N GLU A 103 1.57 -13.15 13.85
CA GLU A 103 2.33 -14.36 14.20
C GLU A 103 3.47 -14.67 13.21
N PRO A 104 4.62 -15.22 13.67
CA PRO A 104 5.75 -15.56 12.81
C PRO A 104 5.35 -16.49 11.64
N ARG A 105 5.56 -16.03 10.41
CA ARG A 105 5.28 -16.79 9.18
C ARG A 105 5.94 -16.19 7.96
N LYS A 106 5.82 -16.88 6.83
CA LYS A 106 6.16 -16.32 5.52
C LYS A 106 5.15 -15.25 5.11
N ILE A 107 5.63 -14.04 4.84
CA ILE A 107 4.85 -12.91 4.33
C ILE A 107 5.28 -12.65 2.90
N ASN A 108 4.37 -12.87 1.95
CA ASN A 108 4.61 -12.56 0.54
C ASN A 108 3.99 -11.19 0.21
N VAL A 109 4.81 -10.14 0.24
CA VAL A 109 4.40 -8.80 -0.16
C VAL A 109 4.15 -8.78 -1.66
N LYS A 110 2.88 -8.59 -2.02
CA LYS A 110 2.44 -8.50 -3.42
C LYS A 110 2.68 -7.10 -3.94
N LEU A 111 3.37 -7.00 -5.06
CA LEU A 111 3.64 -5.78 -5.81
C LEU A 111 3.02 -5.94 -7.21
N ASP A 112 1.70 -6.05 -7.24
CA ASP A 112 0.86 -6.25 -8.42
C ASP A 112 0.00 -5.01 -8.71
N ALA A 113 -0.80 -5.04 -9.77
CA ALA A 113 -1.70 -3.93 -10.10
C ALA A 113 -2.65 -3.64 -8.91
N PRO A 114 -2.81 -2.36 -8.50
CA PRO A 114 -3.74 -2.02 -7.45
C PRO A 114 -5.19 -2.19 -7.93
N LYS A 115 -6.05 -2.52 -6.98
CA LYS A 115 -7.50 -2.46 -7.04
C LYS A 115 -7.92 -1.08 -6.56
N PRO A 116 -8.29 -0.19 -7.48
CA PRO A 116 -8.62 1.17 -7.13
C PRO A 116 -9.93 1.26 -6.35
N LEU A 117 -10.02 2.24 -5.46
CA LEU A 117 -11.24 2.55 -4.73
C LEU A 117 -11.35 4.06 -4.53
N ILE A 118 -12.46 4.63 -4.98
CA ILE A 118 -12.80 6.04 -4.76
C ILE A 118 -13.87 6.11 -3.66
N ARG A 119 -13.71 7.05 -2.73
CA ARG A 119 -14.72 7.35 -1.71
C ARG A 119 -14.83 8.87 -1.50
N PRO A 120 -16.02 9.46 -1.65
CA PRO A 120 -16.30 10.79 -1.12
C PRO A 120 -16.14 10.77 0.41
N ILE A 121 -15.52 11.80 0.99
CA ILE A 121 -15.42 11.94 2.45
C ILE A 121 -16.33 13.08 2.90
N PHE A 122 -17.25 12.77 3.81
CA PHE A 122 -18.08 13.76 4.49
C PHE A 122 -17.35 14.30 5.73
N GLY A 123 -17.43 15.62 5.99
CA GLY A 123 -16.77 16.27 7.14
C GLY A 123 -15.71 17.33 6.79
N GLY A 124 -15.54 17.64 5.50
CA GLY A 124 -14.84 18.81 4.99
C GLY A 124 -15.25 19.04 3.54
N PRO A 125 -15.37 20.29 3.04
CA PRO A 125 -15.89 20.55 1.71
C PRO A 125 -15.01 19.90 0.63
N GLY A 126 -15.63 19.09 -0.25
CA GLY A 126 -15.05 18.67 -1.53
C GLY A 126 -13.79 17.80 -1.44
N HIS A 127 -13.72 16.84 -0.51
CA HIS A 127 -12.60 15.89 -0.43
C HIS A 127 -12.98 14.54 -1.04
N ILE A 128 -12.21 14.12 -2.06
CA ILE A 128 -12.30 12.78 -2.65
C ILE A 128 -11.08 11.97 -2.23
N ARG A 129 -11.33 10.79 -1.66
CA ARG A 129 -10.29 9.81 -1.34
C ARG A 129 -10.13 8.83 -2.49
N TYR A 130 -8.89 8.57 -2.86
CA TYR A 130 -8.51 7.43 -3.68
C TYR A 130 -7.55 6.52 -2.91
N THR A 131 -7.77 5.22 -2.95
CA THR A 131 -6.86 4.19 -2.39
C THR A 131 -6.50 3.16 -3.45
N GLY A 132 -5.24 2.72 -3.43
CA GLY A 132 -4.69 1.73 -4.34
C GLY A 132 -4.42 0.41 -3.64
N ASN A 133 -5.46 -0.35 -3.31
CA ASN A 133 -5.35 -1.59 -2.55
C ASN A 133 -4.70 -2.68 -3.39
N ILE A 134 -3.78 -3.46 -2.84
CA ILE A 134 -3.26 -4.66 -3.53
C ILE A 134 -4.01 -5.89 -3.00
N THR A 135 -4.15 -5.95 -1.68
CA THR A 135 -4.96 -6.91 -0.95
C THR A 135 -5.72 -6.18 0.16
N GLN A 136 -6.49 -6.89 0.98
CA GLN A 136 -7.09 -6.30 2.18
C GLN A 136 -6.05 -5.86 3.22
N ARG A 137 -4.82 -6.38 3.15
CA ARG A 137 -3.74 -6.14 4.13
C ARG A 137 -2.57 -5.35 3.55
N MET A 138 -2.67 -4.91 2.30
CA MET A 138 -1.57 -4.29 1.55
C MET A 138 -2.12 -3.19 0.64
N GLN A 139 -1.58 -1.98 0.74
CA GLN A 139 -2.01 -0.85 -0.09
C GLN A 139 -0.82 0.00 -0.54
N TYR A 140 -0.87 0.50 -1.77
CA TYR A 140 0.11 1.48 -2.22
C TYR A 140 -0.13 2.83 -1.53
N ARG A 141 0.97 3.47 -1.13
CA ARG A 141 1.02 4.86 -0.66
C ARG A 141 1.59 5.79 -1.74
N ASP A 142 2.55 5.30 -2.51
CA ASP A 142 3.04 5.91 -3.75
C ASP A 142 3.00 4.85 -4.86
N PHE A 143 2.50 5.18 -6.05
CA PHE A 143 2.35 4.18 -7.10
C PHE A 143 3.62 3.95 -7.93
N PRO A 144 3.91 2.69 -8.30
CA PRO A 144 5.07 2.35 -9.12
C PRO A 144 4.84 2.69 -10.59
N ARG A 145 5.76 3.46 -11.18
CA ARG A 145 5.74 3.87 -12.58
C ARG A 145 6.99 3.41 -13.30
N ILE A 146 6.86 3.08 -14.58
CA ILE A 146 8.00 2.84 -15.46
C ILE A 146 8.15 3.93 -16.52
N ASN A 147 9.37 4.16 -16.97
CA ASN A 147 9.61 4.89 -18.20
C ASN A 147 9.36 3.96 -19.41
N LYS A 148 8.45 4.36 -20.31
CA LYS A 148 8.04 3.56 -21.48
C LYS A 148 9.22 3.17 -22.38
N LYS A 149 10.25 4.01 -22.49
CA LYS A 149 11.43 3.81 -23.36
C LYS A 149 12.49 2.94 -22.69
N SER A 150 12.91 3.28 -21.47
CA SER A 150 13.97 2.52 -20.78
C SER A 150 13.49 1.25 -20.10
N LYS A 151 12.16 1.09 -19.91
CA LYS A 151 11.51 -0.01 -19.18
C LYS A 151 11.97 -0.16 -17.72
N LYS A 152 12.58 0.89 -17.15
CA LYS A 152 13.02 0.97 -15.75
C LYS A 152 11.96 1.67 -14.91
N LEU A 153 11.93 1.32 -13.63
CA LEU A 153 11.17 2.08 -12.63
C LEU A 153 11.72 3.51 -12.56
N VAL A 154 10.81 4.46 -12.38
CA VAL A 154 11.11 5.88 -12.17
C VAL A 154 10.35 6.35 -10.94
N LEU A 155 10.59 7.60 -10.53
CA LEU A 155 9.86 8.21 -9.44
C LEU A 155 8.34 8.08 -9.64
N SER A 156 7.66 7.82 -8.53
CA SER A 156 6.20 7.69 -8.49
C SER A 156 5.52 8.94 -9.06
N SER A 157 4.33 8.75 -9.62
CA SER A 157 3.46 9.86 -10.04
C SER A 157 2.11 9.75 -9.37
N ASN A 158 1.53 10.90 -9.07
CA ASN A 158 0.20 10.96 -8.50
C ASN A 158 -0.86 10.58 -9.56
N PRO A 159 -1.98 9.98 -9.12
CA PRO A 159 -3.15 9.84 -9.98
C PRO A 159 -3.76 11.21 -10.27
N THR A 160 -4.50 11.31 -11.37
CA THR A 160 -5.28 12.50 -11.73
C THR A 160 -6.74 12.25 -11.47
N LEU A 161 -7.47 13.27 -11.05
CA LEU A 161 -8.92 13.24 -10.92
C LEU A 161 -9.55 14.24 -11.91
N ALA A 162 -10.63 13.82 -12.56
CA ALA A 162 -11.57 14.68 -13.24
C ALA A 162 -12.96 14.60 -12.57
N ILE A 163 -13.64 15.75 -12.50
CA ILE A 163 -15.04 15.88 -12.12
C ILE A 163 -15.81 16.18 -13.39
N LEU A 164 -16.83 15.37 -13.67
CA LEU A 164 -17.69 15.50 -14.84
C LEU A 164 -19.12 15.79 -14.41
N ASP A 165 -19.85 16.53 -15.23
CA ASP A 165 -21.32 16.54 -15.16
C ASP A 165 -21.83 15.16 -15.59
N ALA A 166 -22.59 14.48 -14.73
CA ALA A 166 -23.00 13.10 -14.99
C ALA A 166 -23.99 12.97 -16.17
N ARG A 167 -24.67 14.06 -16.56
CA ARG A 167 -25.63 14.08 -17.67
C ARG A 167 -24.95 14.36 -19.00
N THR A 168 -24.05 15.35 -19.05
CA THR A 168 -23.40 15.75 -20.31
C THR A 168 -22.08 15.03 -20.56
N GLY A 169 -21.44 14.51 -19.50
CA GLY A 169 -20.10 13.95 -19.56
C GLY A 169 -18.99 15.02 -19.71
N GLU A 170 -19.34 16.31 -19.66
CA GLU A 170 -18.38 17.39 -19.78
C GLU A 170 -17.50 17.49 -18.52
N ILE A 171 -16.20 17.69 -18.72
CA ILE A 171 -15.25 17.88 -17.63
C ILE A 171 -15.46 19.27 -17.03
N ILE A 172 -15.91 19.31 -15.79
CA ILE A 172 -16.05 20.54 -14.99
C ILE A 172 -14.67 20.99 -14.49
N LYS A 173 -13.88 20.06 -13.95
CA LYS A 173 -12.55 20.33 -13.41
C LYS A 173 -11.68 19.09 -13.46
N SER A 174 -10.38 19.27 -13.64
CA SER A 174 -9.40 18.21 -13.44
C SER A 174 -8.20 18.72 -12.66
N SER A 175 -7.59 17.86 -11.85
CA SER A 175 -6.33 18.14 -11.16
C SER A 175 -5.55 16.87 -10.89
N GLU A 176 -4.25 17.01 -10.68
CA GLU A 176 -3.50 15.98 -9.98
C GLU A 176 -4.04 15.83 -8.55
N MET A 177 -4.04 14.61 -8.04
CA MET A 177 -4.28 14.37 -6.63
C MET A 177 -2.98 14.52 -5.86
N TYR A 178 -3.08 14.83 -4.58
CA TYR A 178 -1.93 14.97 -3.68
C TYR A 178 -1.95 13.86 -2.65
N SER A 179 -0.78 13.40 -2.23
CA SER A 179 -0.67 12.47 -1.10
C SER A 179 -1.23 13.14 0.16
N GLY A 180 -2.22 12.50 0.80
CA GLY A 180 -2.84 13.02 2.02
C GLY A 180 -1.90 12.97 3.22
N CYS A 181 -2.39 13.47 4.37
CA CYS A 181 -1.67 13.32 5.64
C CYS A 181 -1.37 11.84 5.90
N LEU A 182 -0.11 11.55 6.24
CA LEU A 182 0.44 10.20 6.40
C LEU A 182 0.39 9.31 5.14
N GLY A 183 0.13 9.85 3.95
CA GLY A 183 0.30 9.17 2.64
C GLY A 183 -0.55 7.91 2.44
N PHE A 184 -1.60 7.69 3.22
CA PHE A 184 -2.45 6.49 3.15
C PHE A 184 -3.47 6.51 2.01
N CYS A 185 -3.63 7.66 1.38
CA CYS A 185 -4.57 7.89 0.30
C CYS A 185 -4.20 9.16 -0.45
N TRP A 186 -4.71 9.27 -1.67
CA TRP A 186 -4.63 10.49 -2.46
C TRP A 186 -5.90 11.30 -2.30
N TRP A 187 -5.73 12.62 -2.30
CA TRP A 187 -6.79 13.60 -2.06
C TRP A 187 -6.72 14.68 -3.12
N ALA A 188 -7.88 15.16 -3.54
CA ALA A 188 -7.99 16.40 -4.28
C ALA A 188 -9.04 17.28 -3.59
N LYS A 189 -8.79 18.60 -3.61
CA LYS A 189 -9.69 19.63 -3.07
C LYS A 189 -10.26 20.43 -4.22
N PHE A 190 -11.54 20.79 -4.12
CA PHE A 190 -12.24 21.58 -5.16
C PHE A 190 -12.80 22.87 -4.61
N LEU A 191 -11.96 23.66 -3.93
CA LEU A 191 -12.38 24.92 -3.30
C LEU A 191 -13.00 25.92 -4.29
N ASP A 192 -12.78 25.75 -5.59
CA ASP A 192 -13.25 26.66 -6.64
C ASP A 192 -14.41 26.09 -7.49
N VAL A 193 -14.98 24.93 -7.13
CA VAL A 193 -16.11 24.32 -7.86
C VAL A 193 -17.37 24.50 -7.02
N ASP A 194 -18.31 25.36 -7.48
CA ASP A 194 -19.62 25.59 -6.85
C ASP A 194 -20.75 25.06 -7.76
N PRO A 195 -20.93 23.73 -7.84
CA PRO A 195 -22.00 23.15 -8.64
C PRO A 195 -23.35 23.45 -7.98
N PRO A 196 -24.45 23.58 -8.74
CA PRO A 196 -25.78 23.77 -8.17
C PRO A 196 -26.15 22.68 -7.15
N ASP A 197 -27.00 23.01 -6.18
CA ASP A 197 -27.49 22.02 -5.21
C ASP A 197 -28.19 20.86 -5.94
N LYS A 198 -27.95 19.63 -5.46
CA LYS A 198 -28.46 18.36 -6.03
C LYS A 198 -27.94 18.04 -7.44
N THR A 199 -26.78 18.56 -7.82
CA THR A 199 -26.13 18.19 -9.08
C THR A 199 -25.52 16.79 -8.98
N ASN A 200 -25.76 15.94 -9.98
CA ASN A 200 -25.09 14.66 -10.12
C ASN A 200 -23.74 14.83 -10.81
N LEU A 201 -22.68 14.41 -10.14
CA LEU A 201 -21.30 14.48 -10.60
C LEU A 201 -20.74 13.07 -10.79
N GLU A 202 -19.84 12.90 -11.76
CA GLU A 202 -19.01 11.72 -11.89
C GLU A 202 -17.56 12.07 -11.58
N PHE A 203 -16.97 11.38 -10.60
CA PHE A 203 -15.55 11.48 -10.27
C PHE A 203 -14.78 10.38 -11.01
N VAL A 204 -13.83 10.79 -11.84
CA VAL A 204 -13.02 9.88 -12.65
C VAL A 204 -11.56 10.00 -12.22
N VAL A 205 -11.03 9.00 -11.52
CA VAL A 205 -9.61 8.92 -11.20
C VAL A 205 -8.88 8.07 -12.24
N THR A 206 -7.79 8.61 -12.77
CA THR A 206 -6.93 7.95 -13.76
C THR A 206 -5.51 7.80 -13.23
N TYR A 207 -4.92 6.63 -13.46
CA TYR A 207 -3.51 6.37 -13.19
C TYR A 207 -2.84 5.65 -14.37
N ASP A 208 -1.83 6.30 -14.97
CA ASP A 208 -0.94 5.70 -15.98
C ASP A 208 0.39 5.28 -15.33
N SER A 209 0.58 3.97 -15.22
CA SER A 209 1.78 3.34 -14.69
C SER A 209 3.01 3.40 -15.63
N GLY A 210 2.86 4.00 -16.80
CA GLY A 210 3.86 3.95 -17.86
C GLY A 210 3.89 2.63 -18.63
N GLY A 211 2.82 1.83 -18.55
CA GLY A 211 2.73 0.50 -19.16
C GLY A 211 3.28 -0.63 -18.28
N LEU A 212 3.45 -0.40 -16.96
CA LEU A 212 3.70 -1.46 -15.99
C LEU A 212 2.44 -2.31 -15.76
N PHE A 213 1.29 -1.64 -15.81
CA PHE A 213 -0.07 -2.14 -15.78
C PHE A 213 -0.88 -1.43 -16.88
N GLU A 214 -2.07 -1.94 -17.18
CA GLU A 214 -3.06 -1.18 -17.95
C GLU A 214 -3.40 0.13 -17.24
N THR A 215 -3.74 1.16 -18.01
CA THR A 215 -4.20 2.44 -17.46
C THR A 215 -5.45 2.19 -16.63
N MET A 216 -5.40 2.53 -15.35
CA MET A 216 -6.53 2.35 -14.46
C MET A 216 -7.42 3.59 -14.51
N VAL A 217 -8.70 3.37 -14.78
CA VAL A 217 -9.74 4.40 -14.76
C VAL A 217 -10.82 3.93 -13.80
N THR A 218 -11.08 4.72 -12.77
CA THR A 218 -12.08 4.40 -11.74
C THR A 218 -13.08 5.52 -11.64
N LYS A 219 -14.36 5.15 -11.53
CA LYS A 219 -15.48 6.09 -11.54
C LYS A 219 -16.26 5.98 -10.24
N CYS A 220 -16.79 7.11 -9.78
CA CYS A 220 -17.72 7.19 -8.66
C CYS A 220 -18.75 8.27 -8.96
N GLU A 221 -20.03 7.89 -8.99
CA GLU A 221 -21.12 8.87 -9.04
C GLU A 221 -21.35 9.46 -7.65
N PHE A 222 -21.71 10.74 -7.61
CA PHE A 222 -21.97 11.47 -6.38
C PHE A 222 -23.00 12.58 -6.62
N THR A 223 -24.01 12.66 -5.76
CA THR A 223 -24.95 13.77 -5.75
C THR A 223 -24.46 14.84 -4.78
N PHE A 224 -24.14 16.01 -5.31
CA PHE A 224 -23.71 17.16 -4.52
C PHE A 224 -24.89 17.78 -3.77
N HIS A 225 -24.72 18.02 -2.47
CA HIS A 225 -25.70 18.72 -1.64
C HIS A 225 -25.02 19.91 -0.96
N LYS A 226 -25.39 21.13 -1.35
CA LYS A 226 -24.75 22.37 -0.88
C LYS A 226 -24.81 22.50 0.65
N SER A 227 -25.95 22.10 1.23
CA SER A 227 -26.18 22.10 2.68
C SER A 227 -25.24 21.20 3.51
N LEU A 228 -24.54 20.25 2.89
CA LEU A 228 -23.58 19.38 3.57
C LEU A 228 -22.14 19.94 3.57
N HIS A 229 -21.93 21.07 2.91
CA HIS A 229 -20.60 21.63 2.64
C HIS A 229 -20.43 23.10 3.04
N GLU A 230 -21.52 23.81 3.33
CA GLU A 230 -21.51 25.13 3.95
C GLU A 230 -21.55 24.98 5.47
N SER A 231 -20.40 25.15 6.13
CA SER A 231 -20.26 25.22 7.59
C SER A 231 -19.66 26.56 8.00
#